data_AF-A0A929V3F7-F1
#
_entry.id   AF-A0A929V3F7-F1
#
_cell.length_a   1.000
_cell.length_b   1.000
_cell.length_c   1.000
_cell.angle_alpha   90.00
_cell.angle_beta   90.00
_cell.angle_gamma   90.00
#
_symmetry.space_group_name_H-M   'P 1'
#
loop_
_entity.id
_entity.type
_entity.pdbx_description
1 polymer ?
#
loop_
_entity_poly.entity_id
_entity_poly.type
_entity_poly.pdbx_seq_one_letter_code
_entity_poly.pdbx_strand_id
1 'polypeptide(L)'
;MSTDLAEIAIRDGIKLADEIKSATTESQLDELENKIEKYTIFLDNNFSYSNDSLPEDNRFCELSFYIYMALNEKRDHLDYYNANPEITSDGVLDFLDFLDSKKWL
;
A
#
# COMPACT_ATOMS: atom_id res chain seq x y z
N MET A 1 9.23 4.76 -18.52
CA MET A 1 8.86 3.59 -17.68
C MET A 1 8.63 2.40 -18.58
N SER A 2 9.16 1.22 -18.23
CA SER A 2 8.78 -0.02 -18.94
C SER A 2 7.35 -0.37 -18.56
N THR A 3 6.48 -0.59 -19.54
CA THR A 3 5.08 -1.00 -19.35
C THR A 3 4.98 -2.22 -18.42
N ASP A 4 5.97 -3.11 -18.48
CA ASP A 4 6.06 -4.33 -17.67
C ASP A 4 6.17 -4.07 -16.16
N LEU A 5 6.87 -3.00 -15.75
CA LEU A 5 7.06 -2.69 -14.33
C LEU A 5 5.76 -2.17 -13.70
N ALA A 6 5.02 -1.34 -14.44
CA ALA A 6 3.75 -0.80 -13.97
C ALA A 6 2.69 -1.91 -13.83
N GLU A 7 2.68 -2.87 -14.75
CA GLU A 7 1.81 -4.05 -14.65
C GLU A 7 2.16 -4.93 -13.43
N ILE A 8 3.45 -5.10 -13.13
CA ILE A 8 3.90 -5.80 -11.92
C ILE A 8 3.42 -5.06 -10.67
N ALA A 9 3.60 -3.73 -10.60
CA ALA A 9 3.15 -2.92 -9.48
C ALA A 9 1.63 -3.08 -9.25
N ILE A 10 0.83 -2.97 -10.32
CA ILE A 10 -0.63 -3.10 -10.25
C ILE A 10 -1.03 -4.49 -9.77
N ARG A 11 -0.49 -5.55 -10.37
CA ARG A 11 -0.83 -6.93 -10.01
C ARG A 11 -0.48 -7.24 -8.56
N ASP A 12 0.74 -6.88 -8.13
CA ASP A 12 1.22 -7.20 -6.80
C ASP A 12 0.52 -6.32 -5.75
N GLY A 13 0.23 -5.06 -6.08
CA GLY A 13 -0.59 -4.15 -5.28
C GLY A 13 -2.00 -4.68 -5.03
N ILE A 14 -2.72 -5.09 -6.08
CA ILE A 14 -4.08 -5.69 -5.95
C ILE A 14 -4.02 -6.92 -5.05
N LYS A 15 -3.03 -7.79 -5.25
CA LYS A 15 -2.88 -9.00 -4.42
C LYS A 15 -2.66 -8.66 -2.94
N LEU A 16 -1.82 -7.68 -2.63
CA LEU A 16 -1.60 -7.24 -1.25
C LEU A 16 -2.86 -6.61 -0.65
N ALA A 17 -3.59 -5.80 -1.41
CA ALA A 17 -4.86 -5.23 -0.99
C ALA A 17 -5.89 -6.31 -0.61
N ASP A 18 -6.02 -7.36 -1.41
CA ASP A 18 -6.88 -8.51 -1.12
C ASP A 18 -6.45 -9.26 0.15
N GLU A 19 -5.13 -9.45 0.33
CA GLU A 19 -4.56 -10.08 1.53
C GLU A 19 -4.83 -9.23 2.80
N ILE A 20 -4.63 -7.91 2.74
CA ILE A 20 -4.96 -6.98 3.85
C ILE A 20 -6.45 -7.05 4.17
N LYS A 21 -7.30 -6.93 3.16
CA LYS A 21 -8.76 -6.94 3.34
C LYS A 21 -9.24 -8.23 4.00
N SER A 22 -8.66 -9.36 3.62
CA SER A 22 -9.02 -10.69 4.09
C SER A 22 -8.44 -11.05 5.46
N ALA A 23 -7.48 -10.29 5.97
CA ALA A 23 -6.92 -10.52 7.28
C ALA A 23 -7.99 -10.33 8.38
N THR A 24 -7.95 -11.21 9.38
CA THR A 24 -8.90 -11.27 10.49
C THR A 24 -8.22 -11.21 11.85
N THR A 25 -6.87 -11.24 11.88
CA THR A 25 -6.07 -11.19 13.10
C THR A 25 -4.86 -10.29 12.90
N GLU A 26 -4.35 -9.71 13.99
CA GLU A 26 -3.14 -8.87 13.97
C GLU A 26 -1.92 -9.65 13.46
N SER A 27 -1.75 -10.90 13.89
CA SER A 27 -0.66 -11.76 13.41
C SER A 27 -0.67 -11.97 11.89
N GLN A 28 -1.83 -11.98 11.24
CA GLN A 28 -1.90 -12.03 9.77
C GLN A 28 -1.42 -10.72 9.15
N LEU A 29 -1.69 -9.57 9.77
CA LEU A 29 -1.20 -8.27 9.32
C LEU A 29 0.32 -8.14 9.50
N ASP A 30 0.87 -8.64 10.61
CA ASP A 30 2.32 -8.64 10.86
C ASP A 30 3.07 -9.44 9.78
N GLU A 31 2.51 -10.56 9.32
CA GLU A 31 3.07 -11.32 8.20
C GLU A 31 3.07 -10.54 6.87
N LEU A 32 2.13 -9.61 6.70
CA LEU A 32 2.03 -8.77 5.51
C LEU A 32 3.05 -7.63 5.52
N GLU A 33 3.52 -7.15 6.67
CA GLU A 33 4.49 -6.06 6.76
C GLU A 33 5.75 -6.31 5.93
N ASN A 34 6.32 -7.53 6.03
CA ASN A 34 7.49 -7.92 5.25
C ASN A 34 7.23 -7.97 3.74
N LYS A 35 5.99 -8.27 3.32
CA LYS A 35 5.62 -8.28 1.90
C LYS A 35 5.43 -6.86 1.39
N ILE A 36 4.78 -6.03 2.20
CA ILE A 36 4.55 -4.61 1.91
C ILE A 36 5.88 -3.88 1.83
N GLU A 37 6.82 -4.11 2.74
CA GLU A 37 8.16 -3.52 2.70
C GLU A 37 8.90 -3.85 1.39
N LYS A 38 8.85 -5.12 0.95
CA LYS A 38 9.45 -5.50 -0.35
C LYS A 38 8.78 -4.81 -1.52
N TYR A 39 7.46 -4.67 -1.46
CA TYR A 39 6.68 -4.00 -2.48
C TYR A 39 6.97 -2.49 -2.52
N THR A 40 7.07 -1.82 -1.38
CA THR A 40 7.41 -0.38 -1.31
C THR A 40 8.84 -0.10 -1.75
N ILE A 41 9.81 -0.94 -1.38
CA ILE A 41 11.18 -0.87 -1.93
C ILE A 41 11.16 -1.01 -3.46
N PHE A 42 10.36 -1.93 -4.00
CA PHE A 42 10.20 -2.04 -5.44
C PHE A 42 9.58 -0.76 -6.04
N LEU A 43 8.55 -0.22 -5.41
CA LEU A 43 7.89 1.00 -5.89
C LEU A 43 8.84 2.19 -5.90
N ASP A 44 9.51 2.45 -4.79
CA ASP A 44 10.41 3.59 -4.60
C ASP A 44 11.59 3.54 -5.58
N ASN A 45 12.11 2.34 -5.87
CA ASN A 45 13.20 2.18 -6.84
C ASN A 45 12.80 2.43 -8.30
N ASN A 46 11.52 2.28 -8.65
CA ASN A 46 11.07 2.28 -10.04
C ASN A 46 10.14 3.45 -10.39
N PHE A 47 9.47 4.03 -9.40
CA PHE A 47 8.38 5.00 -9.57
C PHE A 47 8.48 6.19 -8.59
N SER A 48 9.56 6.31 -7.82
CA SER A 48 9.75 7.52 -7.02
C SER A 48 9.84 8.74 -7.92
N TYR A 49 9.29 9.86 -7.43
CA TYR A 49 9.54 11.14 -8.05
C TYR A 49 11.04 11.42 -7.99
N SER A 50 11.71 11.48 -9.14
CA SER A 50 13.07 12.03 -9.23
C SER A 50 12.98 13.54 -9.03
N ASN A 51 12.79 13.97 -7.79
CA ASN A 51 13.17 15.33 -7.47
C ASN A 51 14.68 15.30 -7.29
N ASP A 52 15.42 15.78 -8.30
CA ASP A 52 16.90 15.86 -8.32
C ASP A 52 17.51 16.61 -7.11
N SER A 53 16.64 17.19 -6.26
CA SER A 53 16.97 17.89 -5.03
C SER A 53 17.00 17.00 -3.77
N LEU A 54 16.51 15.76 -3.84
CA LEU A 54 16.44 14.85 -2.69
C LEU A 54 17.57 13.80 -2.75
N PRO A 55 18.24 13.50 -1.62
CA PRO A 55 19.20 12.39 -1.54
C PRO A 55 18.58 11.07 -2.02
N GLU A 56 19.40 10.12 -2.51
CA GLU A 56 18.90 8.81 -2.98
C GLU A 56 18.09 8.05 -1.91
N ASP A 57 18.38 8.28 -0.63
CA ASP A 57 17.64 7.72 0.52
C ASP A 57 16.22 8.31 0.72
N ASN A 58 15.84 9.34 -0.05
CA ASN A 58 14.53 9.99 0.00
C ASN A 58 13.67 9.68 -1.25
N ARG A 59 14.01 8.65 -2.01
CA ARG A 59 13.14 8.14 -3.08
C ARG A 59 11.85 7.62 -2.47
N PHE A 60 10.74 8.25 -2.83
CA PHE A 60 9.42 7.94 -2.29
C PHE A 60 8.40 7.91 -3.42
N CYS A 61 7.71 6.79 -3.56
CA CYS A 61 6.51 6.64 -4.37
C CYS A 61 5.28 6.81 -3.47
N GLU A 62 4.33 7.66 -3.87
CA GLU A 62 3.10 7.89 -3.08
C GLU A 62 2.29 6.62 -2.83
N LEU A 63 2.36 5.62 -3.72
CA LEU A 63 1.74 4.31 -3.49
C LEU A 63 2.27 3.59 -2.24
N SER A 64 3.55 3.77 -1.92
CA SER A 64 4.18 3.18 -0.74
C SER A 64 3.47 3.67 0.53
N PHE A 65 3.04 4.93 0.57
CA PHE A 65 2.28 5.48 1.70
C PHE A 65 0.86 4.91 1.79
N TYR A 66 0.13 4.87 0.67
CA TYR A 66 -1.25 4.38 0.68
C TYR A 66 -1.37 2.91 1.10
N ILE A 67 -0.42 2.04 0.73
CA ILE A 67 -0.49 0.63 1.16
C ILE A 67 -0.19 0.45 2.66
N TYR A 68 0.70 1.25 3.23
CA TYR A 68 0.92 1.25 4.68
C TYR A 68 -0.29 1.84 5.43
N MET A 69 -0.95 2.86 4.88
CA MET A 69 -2.20 3.37 5.43
C MET A 69 -3.28 2.29 5.44
N ALA A 70 -3.46 1.57 4.32
CA ALA A 70 -4.40 0.47 4.22
C ALA A 70 -4.16 -0.62 5.29
N LEU A 71 -2.89 -0.99 5.53
CA LEU A 71 -2.52 -1.95 6.56
C LEU A 71 -2.86 -1.44 7.97
N ASN A 72 -2.49 -0.19 8.29
CA ASN A 72 -2.70 0.39 9.61
C ASN A 72 -4.19 0.58 9.92
N GLU A 73 -4.97 1.08 8.97
CA GLU A 73 -6.42 1.19 9.15
C GLU A 73 -7.07 -0.17 9.34
N LYS A 74 -6.60 -1.20 8.61
CA LYS A 74 -7.08 -2.56 8.82
C LYS A 74 -6.76 -3.07 10.23
N ARG A 75 -5.58 -2.75 10.76
CA ARG A 75 -5.19 -3.07 12.15
C ARG A 75 -6.13 -2.37 13.14
N ASP A 76 -6.35 -1.08 12.96
CA ASP A 76 -7.32 -0.31 13.75
C ASP A 76 -8.75 -0.88 13.63
N HIS A 77 -9.13 -1.46 12.49
CA HIS A 77 -10.41 -2.14 12.32
C HIS A 77 -10.56 -3.39 13.18
N LEU A 78 -9.50 -4.20 13.26
CA LEU A 78 -9.50 -5.41 14.09
C LEU A 78 -9.63 -5.06 15.58
N ASP A 79 -8.98 -3.99 16.02
CA ASP A 79 -8.91 -3.61 17.43
C ASP A 79 -10.04 -2.67 17.88
N TYR A 80 -10.38 -1.66 17.08
CA TYR A 80 -11.26 -0.54 17.47
C TYR A 80 -12.59 -0.52 16.72
N TYR A 81 -12.62 -0.68 15.40
CA TYR A 81 -13.87 -0.53 14.63
C TYR A 81 -14.82 -1.73 14.72
N ASN A 82 -14.32 -2.91 15.10
CA ASN A 82 -15.19 -4.02 15.54
C ASN A 82 -16.13 -3.60 16.69
N ALA A 83 -15.71 -2.64 17.52
CA ALA A 83 -16.52 -2.07 18.60
C ALA A 83 -17.32 -0.82 18.19
N ASN A 84 -17.04 -0.23 17.01
CA ASN A 84 -17.61 1.04 16.52
C ASN A 84 -17.97 0.93 15.01
N PRO A 85 -18.94 0.06 14.64
CA PRO A 85 -19.23 -0.29 13.24
C PRO A 85 -19.77 0.86 12.38
N GLU A 86 -20.15 1.98 13.00
CA GLU A 86 -20.61 3.20 12.35
C GLU A 86 -19.49 4.03 11.70
N ILE A 87 -18.23 3.79 12.05
CA ILE A 87 -17.09 4.48 11.45
C ILE A 87 -16.61 3.70 10.25
N THR A 88 -16.79 4.29 9.07
CA THR A 88 -16.38 3.70 7.78
C THR A 88 -15.17 4.45 7.24
N SER A 89 -13.98 3.92 7.48
CA SER A 89 -12.75 4.23 6.74
C SER A 89 -12.29 2.96 6.04
N ASP A 90 -11.90 3.05 4.77
CA ASP A 90 -11.45 1.89 4.00
C ASP A 90 -10.16 2.25 3.25
N GLY A 91 -9.05 2.30 3.98
CA GLY A 91 -7.73 2.55 3.38
C GLY A 91 -7.36 1.56 2.27
N VAL A 92 -7.96 0.37 2.22
CA VAL A 92 -7.78 -0.57 1.09
C VAL A 92 -8.44 0.00 -0.18
N LEU A 93 -9.65 0.56 -0.07
CA LEU A 93 -10.31 1.24 -1.18
C LEU A 93 -9.50 2.44 -1.67
N ASP A 94 -9.02 3.29 -0.74
CA ASP A 94 -8.22 4.47 -1.09
C ASP A 94 -6.93 4.09 -1.82
N PHE A 95 -6.26 3.02 -1.37
CA PHE A 95 -5.10 2.47 -2.05
C PHE A 95 -5.44 1.96 -3.46
N LEU A 96 -6.53 1.20 -3.63
CA LEU A 96 -6.93 0.65 -4.93
C LEU A 96 -7.32 1.75 -5.92
N ASP A 97 -8.05 2.77 -5.46
CA ASP A 97 -8.44 3.92 -6.28
C ASP A 97 -7.21 4.70 -6.73
N PHE A 98 -6.22 4.90 -5.85
CA PHE A 98 -4.97 5.56 -6.21
C PHE A 98 -4.13 4.71 -7.17
N LEU A 99 -4.06 3.39 -6.95
CA LEU A 99 -3.37 2.44 -7.83
C LEU A 99 -3.94 2.46 -9.26
N ASP A 100 -5.27 2.38 -9.40
CA ASP A 100 -5.95 2.41 -10.70
C ASP A 100 -5.83 3.77 -11.40
N SER A 101 -5.79 4.86 -10.63
CA SER A 101 -5.63 6.21 -11.17
C SER A 101 -4.31 6.43 -11.91
N LYS A 102 -3.28 5.60 -11.64
CA LYS A 102 -1.94 5.69 -12.22
C LYS A 102 -1.25 7.04 -12.01
N LYS A 103 -1.72 7.86 -11.07
CA LYS A 103 -1.11 9.16 -10.73
C LYS A 103 0.32 9.06 -10.19
N TRP A 104 0.72 7.86 -9.78
CA TRP A 104 2.03 7.50 -9.27
C TRP A 104 3.06 7.16 -10.36
N LEU A 105 2.67 7.18 -11.64
CA LEU A 105 3.55 6.99 -12.80
C LEU A 105 4.16 8.30 -13.30
#